data_AF-A0A497KFY7-F1
#
_entry.id   AF-A0A497KFY7-F1
#
_cell.length_a   1.000
_cell.length_b   1.000
_cell.length_c   1.000
_cell.angle_alpha   90.00
_cell.angle_beta   90.00
_cell.angle_gamma   90.00
#
_symmetry.space_group_name_H-M   'P 1'
#
loop_
_entity.id
_entity.type
_entity.pdbx_description
1 polymer ?
#
loop_
_entity_poly.entity_id
_entity_poly.type
_entity_poly.pdbx_seq_one_letter_code
_entity_poly.pdbx_strand_id
1 'polypeptide(L)'
;IYSVVYDKNGNIIGFLTKGDNNPYIDGIVVTEDMIIGKVVFGPIPYVGFLVLFLRSPPGFILLIILTAFIILWGIAEKGAKEKGSSNHVENARKE
;
A
#
# COMPACT_ATOMS: atom_id res chain seq x y z
N ILE A 1 0.03 3.85 22.78
CA ILE A 1 -0.12 4.02 24.25
C ILE A 1 0.40 5.41 24.58
N TYR A 2 -0.40 6.22 25.26
CA TYR A 2 -0.01 7.55 25.70
C TYR A 2 0.74 7.49 27.04
N SER A 3 0.18 6.80 28.04
CA SER A 3 0.83 6.59 29.34
C SER A 3 0.33 5.32 30.03
N VAL A 4 1.12 4.85 30.99
CA VAL A 4 0.78 3.72 31.88
C VAL A 4 0.17 4.29 33.16
N VAL A 5 -0.89 3.66 33.66
CA VAL A 5 -1.56 4.06 34.91
C VAL A 5 -1.21 3.07 36.01
N TYR A 6 -0.89 3.60 37.19
CA TYR A 6 -0.51 2.82 38.37
C TYR A 6 -1.49 3.00 39.53
N ASP A 7 -1.65 1.98 40.36
CA ASP A 7 -2.33 2.10 41.64
C ASP A 7 -1.42 2.72 42.73
N LYS A 8 -1.96 2.87 43.94
CA LYS A 8 -1.25 3.42 45.11
C LYS A 8 -0.09 2.52 45.59
N ASN A 9 -0.06 1.26 45.17
CA ASN A 9 0.94 0.27 45.54
C ASN A 9 2.00 0.07 44.45
N GLY A 10 1.89 0.78 43.32
CA GLY A 10 2.81 0.70 42.18
C GLY A 10 2.47 -0.38 41.15
N ASN A 11 1.30 -1.03 41.23
CA ASN A 11 0.87 -2.02 40.24
C ASN A 11 0.27 -1.32 39.02
N ILE A 12 0.51 -1.88 37.83
CA ILE A 12 -0.09 -1.39 36.58
C ILE A 12 -1.59 -1.74 36.60
N ILE A 13 -2.44 -0.73 36.42
CA ILE A 13 -3.89 -0.91 36.32
C ILE A 13 -4.43 -0.75 34.90
N GLY A 14 -3.61 -0.24 33.98
CA GLY A 14 -3.96 -0.13 32.56
C GLY A 14 -3.21 0.97 31.84
N PHE A 15 -3.73 1.35 30.69
CA PHE A 15 -3.12 2.32 29.78
C PHE A 15 -4.09 3.44 29.43
N LEU A 16 -3.56 4.65 29.29
CA LEU A 16 -4.27 5.72 28.58
C LEU A 16 -3.87 5.70 27.12
N THR A 17 -4.85 5.83 26.23
CA THR A 17 -4.66 5.85 24.78
C THR A 17 -4.99 7.20 24.19
N LYS A 18 -4.52 7.40 22.97
CA LYS A 18 -4.73 8.59 22.15
C LYS A 18 -4.46 8.20 20.71
N GLY A 19 -5.27 8.70 19.79
CA GLY A 19 -5.05 8.54 18.34
C GLY A 19 -3.95 9.44 17.79
N ASP A 20 -3.40 9.08 16.62
CA ASP A 20 -2.25 9.75 16.00
C ASP A 20 -2.48 11.24 15.69
N ASN A 21 -3.73 11.64 15.45
CA ASN A 21 -4.12 13.03 15.19
C ASN A 21 -5.14 13.57 16.22
N ASN A 22 -5.33 12.89 17.35
CA ASN A 22 -6.16 13.42 18.43
C ASN A 22 -5.27 14.27 19.34
N PRO A 23 -5.58 15.55 19.65
CA PRO A 23 -4.83 16.34 20.61
C PRO A 23 -5.15 15.99 22.08
N TYR A 24 -6.27 15.31 22.36
CA TYR A 24 -6.72 14.95 23.71
C TYR A 24 -6.56 13.45 24.00
N ILE A 25 -6.47 13.08 25.28
CA ILE A 25 -6.41 11.67 25.72
C ILE A 25 -7.81 11.08 25.67
N ASP A 26 -7.93 9.80 25.31
CA ASP A 26 -9.21 9.08 25.33
C ASP A 26 -9.72 8.97 26.78
N GLY A 27 -11.03 9.10 26.99
CA GLY A 27 -11.63 9.20 28.34
C GLY A 27 -11.73 7.90 29.13
N ILE A 28 -11.06 6.83 28.69
CA ILE A 28 -11.20 5.47 29.23
C ILE A 28 -9.81 4.91 29.51
N VAL A 29 -9.65 4.24 30.66
CA VAL A 29 -8.46 3.45 30.96
C VAL A 29 -8.60 2.08 30.30
N VAL A 30 -7.65 1.74 29.44
CA VAL A 30 -7.61 0.45 28.73
C VAL A 30 -6.97 -0.59 29.65
N THR A 31 -7.77 -1.54 30.13
CA THR A 31 -7.34 -2.70 30.92
C THR A 31 -6.86 -3.84 30.03
N GLU A 32 -6.20 -4.86 30.60
CA GLU A 32 -5.58 -5.95 29.84
C GLU A 32 -6.59 -6.75 28.99
N ASP A 33 -7.81 -6.94 29.48
CA ASP A 33 -8.91 -7.64 28.79
C ASP A 33 -9.42 -6.87 27.56
N MET A 34 -9.15 -5.57 27.48
CA MET A 34 -9.51 -4.73 26.34
C MET A 34 -8.44 -4.77 25.23
N ILE A 35 -7.30 -5.42 25.45
CA ILE A 35 -6.19 -5.47 24.50
C ILE A 35 -6.34 -6.68 23.59
N ILE A 36 -6.68 -6.43 22.32
CA ILE A 36 -6.84 -7.48 21.30
C ILE A 36 -5.47 -7.91 20.73
N GLY A 37 -4.47 -7.03 20.75
CA GLY A 37 -3.13 -7.33 20.25
C GLY A 37 -2.21 -6.12 20.10
N LYS A 38 -1.00 -6.37 19.59
CA LYS A 38 0.03 -5.34 19.34
C LYS A 38 0.35 -5.26 17.84
N VAL A 39 0.46 -4.05 17.33
CA VAL A 39 0.97 -3.80 15.98
C VAL A 39 2.45 -4.17 15.93
N VAL A 40 2.80 -5.24 15.22
CA VAL A 40 4.18 -5.74 15.07
C VAL A 40 4.85 -5.24 13.78
N PHE A 41 4.06 -4.95 12.74
CA PHE A 41 4.52 -4.31 11.51
C PHE A 41 4.07 -2.86 11.52
N GLY A 42 5.02 -1.93 11.63
CA GLY A 42 4.75 -0.49 11.64
C GLY A 42 4.33 0.07 10.28
N PRO A 43 3.96 1.36 10.22
CA PRO A 43 3.68 2.02 8.96
C PRO A 43 4.93 1.96 8.06
N ILE A 44 4.73 1.65 6.77
CA ILE A 44 5.82 1.64 5.80
C ILE A 44 6.29 3.09 5.60
N PRO A 45 7.52 3.44 6.03
CA PRO A 45 7.98 4.82 5.93
C PRO A 45 8.05 5.22 4.45
N TYR A 46 7.80 6.49 4.19
CA TYR A 46 7.86 7.12 2.88
C TYR A 46 6.81 6.76 1.82
N VAL A 47 5.92 5.78 2.07
CA VAL A 47 4.83 5.46 1.11
C VAL A 47 3.95 6.67 0.83
N GLY A 48 3.69 7.50 1.83
CA GLY A 48 2.96 8.76 1.65
C GLY A 48 3.64 9.72 0.68
N PHE A 49 4.97 9.80 0.66
CA PHE A 49 5.70 10.67 -0.27
C PHE A 49 5.55 10.21 -1.72
N LEU A 50 5.54 8.90 -1.97
CA LEU A 50 5.26 8.37 -3.30
C LEU A 50 3.86 8.79 -3.77
N VAL A 51 2.85 8.61 -2.92
CA VAL A 51 1.46 9.01 -3.25
C VAL A 51 1.37 10.52 -3.51
N LEU A 52 2.06 11.35 -2.71
CA LEU A 52 2.10 12.80 -2.91
C LEU A 52 2.81 13.18 -4.21
N PHE A 53 3.93 12.52 -4.54
CA PHE A 53 4.65 12.74 -5.80
C PHE A 53 3.77 12.38 -7.00
N LEU A 54 3.10 11.23 -6.98
CA LEU A 54 2.20 10.80 -8.07
C LEU A 54 1.01 11.75 -8.27
N ARG A 55 0.61 12.51 -7.24
CA ARG A 55 -0.42 13.56 -7.33
C ARG A 55 0.11 14.90 -7.88
N SER A 56 1.43 15.11 -7.91
CA SER A 56 2.01 16.32 -8.50
C SER A 56 1.90 16.29 -10.04
N PRO A 57 1.88 17.45 -10.72
CA PRO A 57 1.84 17.49 -12.18
C PRO A 57 2.88 16.59 -12.89
N PRO A 58 4.18 16.62 -12.52
CA PRO A 58 5.16 15.74 -13.16
C PRO A 58 4.92 14.25 -12.83
N GLY A 59 4.54 13.91 -11.59
CA GLY A 59 4.26 12.52 -11.21
C GLY A 59 3.01 11.98 -11.90
N PHE A 60 2.00 12.81 -12.13
CA PHE A 60 0.79 12.43 -12.86
C PHE A 60 1.09 12.21 -14.35
N ILE A 61 1.90 13.07 -14.98
CA ILE A 61 2.37 12.87 -16.36
C ILE A 61 3.14 11.55 -16.48
N LEU A 62 4.01 11.25 -15.52
CA LEU A 62 4.74 9.99 -15.47
C LEU A 62 3.79 8.78 -15.43
N LEU A 63 2.71 8.84 -14.64
CA LEU A 63 1.69 7.79 -14.60
C LEU A 63 0.98 7.59 -15.94
N ILE A 64 0.65 8.68 -16.64
CA ILE A 64 0.02 8.61 -17.96
C ILE A 64 0.97 7.92 -18.94
N ILE A 65 2.23 8.34 -18.98
CA ILE A 65 3.25 7.76 -19.87
C ILE A 65 3.44 6.28 -19.57
N LEU A 66 3.58 5.92 -18.29
CA LEU A 66 3.75 4.53 -17.87
C LEU A 66 2.55 3.66 -18.29
N THR A 67 1.33 4.16 -18.09
CA THR A 67 0.10 3.45 -18.46
C THR A 67 0.00 3.27 -19.98
N ALA A 68 0.27 4.33 -20.75
CA ALA A 68 0.30 4.28 -22.21
C ALA A 68 1.35 3.29 -22.72
N PHE A 69 2.55 3.29 -22.12
CA PHE A 69 3.62 2.38 -22.46
C PHE A 69 3.23 0.91 -22.24
N ILE A 70 2.63 0.58 -21.08
CA ILE A 70 2.16 -0.78 -20.78
C ILE A 70 1.14 -1.25 -21.81
N ILE A 71 0.18 -0.39 -22.19
CA ILE A 71 -0.83 -0.72 -23.19
C ILE A 71 -0.19 -0.96 -24.56
N LEU A 72 0.67 -0.04 -25.01
CA LEU A 72 1.33 -0.15 -26.31
C LEU A 72 2.22 -1.39 -26.40
N TRP A 73 2.94 -1.71 -25.32
CA TRP A 73 3.75 -2.92 -25.22
C TRP A 73 2.90 -4.18 -25.37
N GLY A 74 1.77 -4.26 -24.64
CA GLY A 74 0.86 -5.40 -24.72
C GLY A 74 0.26 -5.59 -26.11
N ILE A 75 -0.10 -4.49 -26.80
CA ILE A 75 -0.60 -4.54 -28.17
C ILE A 75 0.49 -5.02 -29.14
N ALA A 76 1.72 -4.50 -29.01
CA ALA A 76 2.84 -4.87 -29.86
C ALA A 76 3.20 -6.36 -29.72
N GLU A 77 3.23 -6.87 -28.49
CA GLU A 77 3.49 -8.29 -28.23
C GLU A 77 2.43 -9.19 -28.86
N LYS A 78 1.14 -8.82 -28.73
CA LYS A 78 0.04 -9.59 -29.34
C LYS A 78 0.16 -9.62 -30.87
N GLY A 79 0.41 -8.47 -31.49
CA GLY A 79 0.60 -8.37 -32.94
C GLY A 79 1.81 -9.16 -33.46
N ALA A 80 2.89 -9.24 -32.67
CA ALA A 80 4.06 -10.05 -33.01
C ALA A 80 3.74 -11.56 -32.98
N LYS A 81 2.96 -12.03 -32.00
CA LYS A 81 2.55 -13.45 -31.89
C LYS A 81 1.59 -13.87 -33.01
N GLU A 82 0.66 -13.00 -33.40
CA GLU A 82 -0.29 -13.28 -34.49
C GLU A 82 0.39 -13.43 -35.85
N LYS A 83 1.37 -12.56 -36.16
CA LYS A 83 2.18 -12.65 -37.38
C LYS A 83 3.02 -13.94 -37.43
N GLY A 84 3.60 -14.34 -36.30
CA GLY A 84 4.38 -15.58 -36.21
C GLY A 84 3.54 -16.83 -36.47
N SER A 85 2.32 -16.88 -35.93
CA SER A 85 1.39 -18.00 -36.12
C SER A 85 0.86 -18.09 -37.56
N SER A 86 0.50 -16.95 -38.17
CA SER A 86 0.03 -16.90 -39.55
C SER A 86 1.10 -17.36 -40.55
N ASN A 87 2.35 -16.92 -40.37
CA ASN A 87 3.45 -17.32 -41.25
C ASN A 87 3.75 -18.83 -41.18
N HIS A 88 3.59 -19.45 -40.01
CA HIS A 88 3.82 -20.89 -39.85
C HIS A 88 2.76 -21.74 -40.57
N VAL A 89 1.49 -21.34 -40.51
CA VAL A 89 0.39 -22.02 -41.23
C VAL A 89 0.51 -21.84 -42.76
N GLU A 90 0.91 -20.65 -43.23
CA GLU A 90 1.09 -20.43 -44.66
C GLU A 90 2.27 -21.23 -45.24
N ASN A 91 3.38 -21.32 -44.52
CA ASN A 91 4.52 -22.13 -44.96
C ASN A 91 4.19 -23.64 -44.97
N ALA A 92 3.47 -24.13 -43.97
CA ALA A 92 3.03 -25.53 -43.91
C ALA A 92 2.01 -25.93 -44.99
N ARG A 93 1.35 -24.96 -45.66
CA ARG A 93 0.47 -25.22 -46.82
C ARG A 93 1.20 -25.21 -48.16
N LYS A 94 2.43 -24.70 -48.21
CA LYS A 94 3.23 -24.59 -49.44
C LYS A 94 4.19 -25.77 -49.63
N GLU A 95 4.34 -26.63 -48.63
CA GLU A 95 5.04 -27.92 -48.67
C GLU A 95 4.06 -29.07 -48.98
#